data_AF-Q863G0-F1
#
_entry.id   AF-Q863G0-F1
#
_cell.length_a   1.000
_cell.length_b   1.000
_cell.length_c   1.000
_cell.angle_alpha   90.00
_cell.angle_beta   90.00
_cell.angle_gamma   90.00
#
_symmetry.space_group_name_H-M   'P 1'
#
loop_
_entity.id
_entity.type
_entity.pdbx_description
1 polymer ?
#
loop_
_entity_poly.entity_id
_entity_poly.type
_entity_poly.pdbx_seq_one_letter_code
_entity_poly.pdbx_strand_id
1 'polypeptide(L)' 'MLSLRPALRLLQAPLRCWAVPKAHVSAKPAETPTSPAEQAVGLSFIFITFLGPAGWILSHVENYKKRPRA' A
#
# COMPACT_ATOMS: atom_id res chain seq x y z
N MET A 1 10.94 -32.40 11.34
CA MET A 1 10.05 -32.06 10.21
C MET A 1 9.04 -31.02 10.70
N LEU A 2 9.20 -29.75 10.32
CA LEU A 2 8.28 -28.69 10.72
C LEU A 2 6.90 -29.01 10.12
N SER A 3 5.90 -29.28 10.96
CA SER A 3 4.58 -29.63 10.47
C SER A 3 3.95 -28.41 9.80
N LEU A 4 3.79 -28.45 8.48
CA LEU A 4 3.11 -27.41 7.69
C LEU A 4 1.60 -27.35 7.98
N ARG A 5 1.03 -28.45 8.49
CA ARG A 5 -0.41 -28.55 8.77
C ARG A 5 -0.88 -27.53 9.83
N PRO A 6 -0.20 -27.37 10.99
CA PRO A 6 -0.50 -26.29 11.93
C PRO A 6 -0.39 -24.90 11.30
N ALA A 7 0.68 -24.63 10.53
CA ALA A 7 0.90 -23.33 9.91
C ALA A 7 -0.21 -22.97 8.91
N LEU A 8 -0.63 -23.93 8.10
CA LEU A 8 -1.73 -23.72 7.15
C LEU A 8 -3.07 -23.48 7.87
N ARG A 9 -3.33 -24.16 8.99
CA ARG A 9 -4.53 -23.89 9.81
C ARG A 9 -4.53 -22.47 10.36
N LEU A 10 -3.38 -21.94 10.76
CA LEU A 10 -3.26 -20.55 11.20
C LEU A 10 -3.54 -19.57 10.06
N LEU A 11 -3.03 -19.84 8.84
CA LEU A 11 -3.31 -19.00 7.67
C LEU A 11 -4.80 -19.03 7.26
N GLN A 12 -5.48 -20.16 7.50
CA GLN A 12 -6.91 -20.30 7.24
C GLN A 12 -7.80 -19.62 8.28
N ALA A 13 -7.31 -19.37 9.50
CA ALA A 13 -8.11 -18.79 10.56
C ALA A 13 -8.65 -17.39 10.21
N PRO A 14 -7.84 -16.45 9.66
CA PRO A 14 -8.35 -15.16 9.19
C PRO A 14 -9.38 -15.28 8.05
N LEU A 15 -9.19 -16.24 7.14
CA LEU A 15 -10.11 -16.47 6.01
C LEU A 15 -11.49 -16.93 6.48
N ARG A 16 -11.57 -17.67 7.59
CA ARG A 16 -12.86 -18.07 8.20
C ARG A 16 -13.51 -16.92 8.96
N CYS A 17 -12.72 -16.03 9.57
CA CYS A 17 -13.20 -14.89 10.33
C CYS A 17 -13.45 -13.64 9.48
N TRP A 18 -13.54 -13.78 8.14
CA TRP A 18 -14.14 -12.77 7.27
C TRP A 18 -15.66 -12.65 7.48
N ALA A 19 -16.11 -12.70 8.73
CA ALA A 19 -17.19 -11.85 9.17
C ALA A 19 -16.66 -10.41 9.15
N VAL A 20 -16.45 -9.86 7.95
CA VAL A 20 -16.48 -8.41 7.80
C VAL A 20 -17.82 -8.03 8.43
N PRO A 21 -17.85 -7.19 9.48
CA PRO A 21 -19.11 -6.71 9.99
C PRO A 21 -19.81 -6.11 8.77
N LYS A 22 -20.82 -6.82 8.27
CA LYS A 22 -21.72 -6.26 7.27
C LYS A 22 -22.62 -5.36 8.09
N ALA A 23 -22.02 -4.30 8.62
CA ALA A 23 -22.77 -3.13 8.98
C ALA A 23 -23.60 -2.86 7.73
N HIS A 24 -24.92 -2.90 7.89
CA HIS A 24 -25.87 -2.74 6.80
C HIS A 24 -25.87 -1.27 6.34
N VAL A 25 -24.68 -0.69 6.19
CA VAL A 25 -24.37 0.58 5.56
C VAL A 25 -24.60 0.33 4.07
N SER A 26 -25.88 0.26 3.75
CA SER A 26 -26.37 0.42 2.39
C SER A 26 -26.28 1.90 2.10
N ALA A 27 -25.11 2.35 1.64
CA ALA A 27 -25.01 3.64 1.00
C ALA A 27 -25.66 3.54 -0.39
N LYS A 28 -26.31 4.62 -0.84
CA LYS A 28 -26.61 4.78 -2.26
C LYS A 28 -25.27 4.63 -3.03
N PRO A 29 -25.23 3.94 -4.18
CA PRO A 29 -24.03 3.91 -5.01
C PRO A 29 -23.50 5.32 -5.24
N ALA A 30 -22.17 5.46 -5.35
CA ALA A 30 -21.58 6.74 -5.70
C ALA A 30 -22.24 7.27 -6.97
N GLU A 31 -22.68 8.53 -6.96
CA GLU A 31 -23.32 9.15 -8.13
C GLU A 31 -22.34 9.23 -9.31
N THR A 32 -21.06 9.41 -9.00
CA THR A 32 -19.94 9.40 -9.95
C THR A 32 -18.87 8.41 -9.47
N PRO A 33 -19.01 7.11 -9.75
CA PRO A 33 -18.02 6.13 -9.34
C PRO A 33 -16.68 6.41 -10.05
N THR A 34 -15.59 6.49 -9.27
CA THR A 34 -14.25 6.69 -9.81
C THR A 34 -13.87 5.50 -10.70
N SER A 35 -13.61 5.78 -11.97
CA SER A 35 -13.20 4.79 -12.95
C SER A 35 -11.85 4.17 -12.59
N PRO A 36 -11.55 2.93 -13.04
CA PRO A 36 -10.24 2.32 -12.83
C PRO A 36 -9.07 3.18 -13.33
N ALA A 37 -9.29 3.95 -14.41
CA ALA A 37 -8.30 4.88 -14.94
C ALA A 37 -8.01 6.03 -13.97
N GLU A 38 -9.05 6.67 -13.43
CA GLU A 38 -8.89 7.73 -12.42
C GLU A 38 -8.22 7.20 -11.14
N GLN A 39 -8.57 5.99 -10.70
CA GLN A 39 -7.90 5.35 -9.55
C GLN A 39 -6.41 5.10 -9.83
N ALA A 40 -6.08 4.57 -11.01
CA ALA A 40 -4.69 4.32 -11.41
C ALA A 40 -3.88 5.61 -11.51
N VAL A 41 -4.48 6.68 -12.02
CA VAL A 41 -3.88 8.02 -12.08
C VAL A 41 -3.62 8.54 -10.67
N GLY A 42 -4.62 8.54 -9.79
CA GLY A 42 -4.48 8.99 -8.40
C GLY A 42 -3.41 8.21 -7.63
N LEU A 43 -3.40 6.88 -7.78
CA LEU A 43 -2.39 6.02 -7.17
C LEU A 43 -0.98 6.32 -7.71
N SER A 44 -0.84 6.51 -9.02
CA SER A 44 0.44 6.88 -9.64
C SER A 44 0.96 8.22 -9.11
N PHE A 45 0.08 9.21 -8.96
CA PHE A 45 0.45 10.50 -8.36
C PHE A 45 0.93 10.33 -6.91
N ILE A 46 0.23 9.53 -6.09
CA ILE A 46 0.68 9.23 -4.72
C ILE A 46 2.10 8.63 -4.74
N PHE A 47 2.35 7.64 -5.59
CA PHE A 47 3.68 7.04 -5.71
C PHE A 47 4.73 8.06 -6.13
N ILE A 48 4.47 8.89 -7.15
CA ILE A 48 5.42 9.91 -7.62
C ILE A 48 5.67 10.96 -6.53
N THR A 49 4.65 11.41 -5.81
CA THR A 49 4.76 12.41 -4.74
C THR A 49 5.65 11.93 -3.60
N PHE A 50 5.57 10.66 -3.21
CA PHE A 50 6.39 10.12 -2.12
C PHE A 50 7.76 9.62 -2.61
N LEU A 51 7.78 8.83 -3.69
CA LEU A 51 9.00 8.20 -4.18
C LEU A 51 9.88 9.14 -5.01
N GLY A 52 9.32 10.16 -5.65
CA GLY A 52 10.08 11.13 -6.42
C GLY A 52 11.10 11.89 -5.56
N PRO A 53 10.67 12.61 -4.50
CA PRO A 53 11.58 13.27 -3.57
C PRO A 53 12.53 12.29 -2.88
N ALA A 54 12.06 11.12 -2.48
CA ALA A 54 12.90 10.10 -1.85
C ALA A 54 14.01 9.59 -2.80
N GLY A 55 13.66 9.32 -4.06
CA GLY A 55 14.59 8.91 -5.10
C GLY A 55 15.62 9.99 -5.43
N TRP A 56 15.18 11.26 -5.48
CA TRP A 56 16.07 12.41 -5.65
C TRP A 56 17.08 12.54 -4.50
N ILE A 57 16.63 12.47 -3.25
CA ILE A 57 17.52 12.54 -2.08
C ILE A 57 18.53 11.40 -2.13
N LEU A 58 18.07 10.18 -2.43
CA LEU A 58 18.92 8.99 -2.52
C LEU A 58 19.96 9.12 -3.64
N SER A 59 19.58 9.68 -4.80
CA SER A 59 20.51 9.87 -5.93
C SER A 59 21.62 10.89 -5.65
N HIS A 60 21.46 11.72 -4.62
CA HIS A 60 22.43 12.74 -4.22
C HIS A 60 23.29 12.34 -3.01
N VAL A 61 23.13 11.13 -2.45
CA VAL A 61 23.87 10.71 -1.25
C VAL A 61 25.39 10.80 -1.42
N GLU A 62 25.92 10.46 -2.60
CA GLU A 62 27.35 10.60 -2.89
C GLU A 62 27.82 12.05 -2.97
N ASN A 63 26.96 12.97 -3.45
CA ASN A 63 27.26 14.40 -3.44
C ASN A 63 27.28 14.93 -2.01
N TYR A 64 26.35 14.45 -1.16
CA TYR A 64 26.32 14.83 0.24
C TYR A 64 27.58 14.39 0.99
N LYS A 65 28.23 13.27 0.64
CA LYS A 65 29.47 12.85 1.31
C LYS A 65 30.67 13.76 1.04
N LYS A 66 30.66 14.49 -0.07
CA LYS A 66 31.76 15.39 -0.50
C LYS A 66 31.64 16.80 0.05
N ARG A 67 30.61 17.09 0.85
CA ARG A 67 30.43 18.43 1.42
C ARG A 67 31.62 18.80 2.32
N PRO A 68 32.20 20.00 2.19
CA PRO A 68 33.25 20.46 3.09
C PRO A 68 32.79 20.28 4.54
N ARG A 69 33.66 19.71 5.38
CA ARG A 69 33.44 19.76 6.82
C ARG A 69 33.60 21.23 7.22
N ALA A 70 32.50 21.88 7.59
CA ALA A 70 32.54 23.14 8.30
C ALA A 70 33.29 22.96 9.63
#